data_AF-G8LLC8-F1
#
_entry.id   AF-G8LLC8-F1
#
_cell.length_a   1.000
_cell.length_b   1.000
_cell.length_c   1.000
_cell.angle_alpha   90.00
_cell.angle_beta   90.00
_cell.angle_gamma   90.00
#
_symmetry.space_group_name_H-M   'P 1'
#
loop_
_entity.id
_entity.type
_entity.pdbx_description
1 polymer ?
#
loop_
_entity_poly.entity_id
_entity_poly.type
_entity_poly.pdbx_seq_one_letter_code
_entity_poly.pdbx_strand_id
1 'polypeptide(L)'
;MSSTEKTHRGSPYARELISFLQPYCTTRNVAPGEQLDLQVNGQSVCYLILEGTVAIYRRSDNMMLTTARSPALFGLANLTDIYFNDYLKTVTPCLTGMLTTAQVEAVIKENGLWGLLSKHLMFVYNRLYNNVMPQGAPTAYEMIRQQLIKLMDEDESYRNAITAERYIREKTQLSRSGVMRILADLKTGGFIEIEDGRLVKINKLPARY
;
A
#
# COMPACT_ATOMS: atom_id res chain seq x y z
N MET A 1 21.17 -35.35 1.39
CA MET A 1 20.67 -34.49 0.30
C MET A 1 19.47 -33.73 0.84
N SER A 2 19.67 -32.50 1.29
CA SER A 2 18.56 -31.65 1.77
C SER A 2 18.10 -30.80 0.58
N SER A 3 16.93 -31.14 0.04
CA SER A 3 16.24 -30.32 -0.95
C SER A 3 15.85 -29.00 -0.29
N THR A 4 16.53 -27.93 -0.66
CA THR A 4 16.12 -26.56 -0.39
C THR A 4 14.80 -26.31 -1.10
N GLU A 5 13.68 -26.58 -0.41
CA GLU A 5 12.37 -26.10 -0.83
C GLU A 5 12.45 -24.58 -0.97
N LYS A 6 12.42 -24.11 -2.22
CA LYS A 6 12.32 -22.69 -2.53
C LYS A 6 11.03 -22.20 -1.88
N THR A 7 11.16 -21.42 -0.81
CA THR A 7 10.05 -20.81 -0.08
C THR A 7 9.10 -20.17 -1.09
N HIS A 8 7.90 -20.75 -1.22
CA HIS A 8 6.91 -20.25 -2.15
C HIS A 8 6.52 -18.83 -1.71
N ARG A 9 6.93 -17.81 -2.47
CA ARG A 9 6.58 -16.40 -2.18
C ARG A 9 5.10 -16.08 -2.39
N GLY A 10 4.23 -17.06 -2.61
CA GLY A 10 2.81 -16.88 -2.90
C GLY A 10 1.95 -17.42 -1.76
N SER A 11 0.71 -16.95 -1.65
CA SER A 11 -0.26 -17.58 -0.76
C SER A 11 -0.56 -19.00 -1.24
N PRO A 12 -0.55 -20.02 -0.36
CA PRO A 12 -0.86 -21.39 -0.76
C PRO A 12 -2.29 -21.53 -1.30
N TYR A 13 -3.17 -20.61 -0.93
CA TYR A 13 -4.57 -20.55 -1.35
C TYR A 13 -4.78 -19.85 -2.71
N ALA A 14 -3.76 -19.16 -3.23
CA ALA A 14 -3.89 -18.37 -4.47
C ALA A 14 -4.24 -19.26 -5.68
N ARG A 15 -3.60 -20.43 -5.80
CA ARG A 15 -3.82 -21.33 -6.94
C ARG A 15 -5.27 -21.81 -7.02
N GLU A 16 -5.84 -22.21 -5.87
CA GLU A 16 -7.21 -22.70 -5.79
C GLU A 16 -8.21 -21.57 -6.10
N LEU A 17 -8.02 -20.37 -5.53
CA LEU A 17 -8.85 -19.21 -5.88
C LEU A 17 -8.77 -18.88 -7.38
N ILE A 18 -7.56 -18.91 -7.95
CA ILE A 18 -7.35 -18.64 -9.38
C ILE A 18 -8.10 -19.66 -10.24
N SER A 19 -8.15 -20.96 -9.87
CA SER A 19 -8.89 -21.94 -10.68
C SER A 19 -10.38 -21.66 -10.78
N PHE A 20 -10.99 -21.05 -9.77
CA PHE A 20 -12.40 -20.62 -9.84
C PHE A 20 -12.59 -19.31 -10.61
N LEU A 21 -11.61 -18.39 -10.56
CA LEU A 21 -11.73 -17.06 -11.16
C LEU A 21 -11.29 -17.01 -12.62
N GLN A 22 -10.31 -17.82 -13.01
CA GLN A 22 -9.69 -17.80 -14.34
C GLN A 22 -10.68 -17.97 -15.51
N PRO A 23 -11.73 -18.81 -15.43
CA PRO A 23 -12.71 -18.93 -16.51
C PRO A 23 -13.47 -17.63 -16.83
N TYR A 24 -13.54 -16.71 -15.87
CA TYR A 24 -14.30 -15.45 -16.00
C TYR A 24 -13.41 -14.25 -16.31
N CYS A 25 -12.09 -14.44 -16.41
CA CYS A 25 -11.13 -13.35 -16.59
C CYS A 25 -10.82 -13.08 -18.06
N THR A 26 -10.51 -11.82 -18.37
CA THR A 26 -9.90 -11.47 -19.65
C THR A 26 -8.39 -11.63 -19.52
N THR A 27 -7.80 -12.55 -20.26
CA THR A 27 -6.35 -12.78 -20.24
C THR A 27 -5.61 -11.88 -21.23
N ARG A 28 -4.41 -11.45 -20.85
CA ARG A 28 -3.54 -10.62 -21.68
C ARG A 28 -2.08 -10.93 -21.40
N ASN A 29 -1.27 -10.95 -22.46
CA ASN A 29 0.19 -10.89 -22.35
C ASN A 29 0.62 -9.44 -22.09
N VAL A 30 1.43 -9.25 -21.06
CA VAL A 30 1.87 -7.93 -20.59
C VAL A 30 3.40 -7.91 -20.59
N ALA A 31 3.96 -6.90 -21.25
CA ALA A 31 5.42 -6.71 -21.33
C ALA A 31 5.99 -6.32 -19.95
N PRO A 32 7.30 -6.53 -19.69
CA PRO A 32 7.96 -5.99 -18.50
C PRO A 32 7.86 -4.46 -18.42
N GLY A 33 7.71 -3.94 -17.20
CA GLY A 33 7.68 -2.51 -16.93
C GLY A 33 6.31 -1.85 -17.00
N GLU A 34 5.29 -2.57 -17.46
CA GLU A 34 3.90 -2.12 -17.54
C GLU A 34 3.29 -1.97 -16.14
N GLN A 35 2.51 -0.91 -15.96
CA GLN A 35 1.80 -0.62 -14.71
C GLN A 35 0.36 -1.16 -14.79
N LEU A 36 -0.07 -1.84 -13.74
CA LEU A 36 -1.43 -2.38 -13.59
C LEU A 36 -2.08 -1.73 -12.37
N ASP A 37 -3.06 -0.86 -12.62
CA ASP A 37 -3.82 -0.17 -11.59
C ASP A 37 -4.98 -1.03 -11.08
N LEU A 38 -5.20 -1.03 -9.76
CA LEU A 38 -6.31 -1.75 -9.12
C LEU A 38 -7.68 -1.09 -9.32
N GLN A 39 -7.72 0.03 -10.05
CA GLN A 39 -8.93 0.67 -10.53
C GLN A 39 -8.73 1.07 -12.00
N VAL A 40 -9.66 0.65 -12.84
CA VAL A 40 -9.68 0.93 -14.28
C VAL A 40 -11.04 1.52 -14.62
N ASN A 41 -11.06 2.70 -15.26
CA ASN A 41 -12.29 3.41 -15.64
C ASN A 41 -13.28 3.59 -14.47
N GLY A 42 -12.76 3.88 -13.26
CA GLY A 42 -13.57 4.07 -12.06
C GLY A 42 -14.01 2.77 -11.36
N GLN A 43 -13.75 1.60 -11.95
CA GLN A 43 -14.13 0.31 -11.36
C GLN A 43 -12.93 -0.39 -10.72
N SER A 44 -13.10 -0.91 -9.50
CA SER A 44 -12.10 -1.74 -8.85
C SER A 44 -11.95 -3.07 -9.58
N VAL A 45 -10.70 -3.51 -9.77
CA VAL A 45 -10.37 -4.74 -10.49
C VAL A 45 -9.41 -5.61 -9.69
N CYS A 46 -9.48 -6.92 -9.96
CA CYS A 46 -8.55 -7.91 -9.48
C CYS A 46 -7.67 -8.42 -10.63
N TYR A 47 -6.40 -8.69 -10.33
CA TYR A 47 -5.48 -9.31 -11.27
C TYR A 47 -5.09 -10.71 -10.81
N LEU A 48 -5.20 -11.66 -11.74
CA LEU A 48 -4.61 -12.99 -11.67
C LEU A 48 -3.25 -12.93 -12.36
N ILE A 49 -2.17 -13.21 -11.66
CA ILE A 49 -0.85 -13.38 -12.26
C ILE A 49 -0.66 -14.88 -12.54
N LEU A 50 -0.95 -15.27 -13.78
CA LEU A 50 -0.93 -16.67 -14.23
C LEU A 50 0.52 -17.10 -14.56
N GLU A 51 1.28 -16.20 -15.18
CA GLU A 51 2.71 -16.38 -15.44
C GLU A 51 3.49 -15.10 -15.15
N GLY A 52 4.77 -15.25 -14.83
CA GLY A 52 5.70 -14.13 -14.61
C GLY A 52 5.79 -13.65 -13.16
N THR A 53 6.36 -12.47 -13.01
CA THR A 53 6.62 -11.81 -11.71
C THR A 53 6.19 -10.36 -11.77
N VAL A 54 5.53 -9.89 -10.72
CA VAL A 54 5.16 -8.49 -10.52
C VAL A 54 5.78 -7.94 -9.25
N ALA A 55 5.98 -6.63 -9.23
CA ALA A 55 6.33 -5.86 -8.05
C ALA A 55 5.10 -5.05 -7.60
N ILE A 56 4.87 -4.98 -6.29
CA ILE A 56 3.79 -4.19 -5.71
C ILE A 56 4.37 -2.87 -5.22
N TYR A 57 3.72 -1.77 -5.58
CA TYR A 57 4.12 -0.42 -5.20
C TYR A 57 3.04 0.27 -4.40
N ARG A 58 3.46 0.90 -3.29
CA ARG A 58 2.61 1.83 -2.57
C ARG A 58 2.47 3.10 -3.38
N ARG A 59 1.23 3.51 -3.67
CA ARG A 59 1.00 4.69 -4.53
C ARG A 59 1.38 6.01 -3.88
N SER A 60 1.23 6.15 -2.56
CA SER A 60 1.43 7.43 -1.86
C SER A 60 2.87 7.95 -1.87
N ASP A 61 3.87 7.06 -1.98
CA ASP A 61 5.29 7.40 -1.97
C ASP A 61 6.09 6.70 -3.09
N ASN A 62 5.40 5.99 -3.98
CA ASN A 62 6.00 5.22 -5.07
C ASN A 62 7.02 4.17 -4.61
N MET A 63 6.87 3.64 -3.39
CA MET A 63 7.80 2.68 -2.80
C MET A 63 7.47 1.24 -3.23
N MET A 64 8.47 0.52 -3.73
CA MET A 64 8.35 -0.93 -3.98
C MET A 64 8.24 -1.66 -2.64
N LEU A 65 7.09 -2.28 -2.41
CA LEU A 65 6.77 -2.99 -1.17
C LEU A 65 7.33 -4.41 -1.18
N THR A 66 7.05 -5.15 -2.25
CA THR A 66 7.49 -6.54 -2.39
C THR A 66 7.36 -7.02 -3.83
N THR A 67 7.79 -8.25 -4.08
CA THR A 67 7.56 -8.96 -5.34
C THR A 67 6.73 -10.21 -5.12
N ALA A 68 5.98 -10.59 -6.15
CA ALA A 68 5.22 -11.82 -6.20
C ALA A 68 5.40 -12.50 -7.55
N ARG A 69 5.60 -13.82 -7.49
CA ARG A 69 5.68 -14.69 -8.65
C ARG A 69 4.36 -15.45 -8.79
N SER A 70 3.99 -15.76 -10.03
CA SER A 70 2.83 -16.62 -10.29
C SER A 70 2.90 -17.98 -9.55
N PRO A 71 1.75 -18.58 -9.20
CA PRO A 71 0.41 -17.98 -9.24
C PRO A 71 0.22 -16.95 -8.12
N ALA A 72 -0.34 -15.78 -8.45
CA ALA A 72 -0.62 -14.73 -7.46
C ALA A 72 -1.92 -13.99 -7.79
N LEU A 73 -2.58 -13.45 -6.77
CA LEU A 73 -3.88 -12.79 -6.86
C LEU A 73 -3.81 -11.46 -6.11
N PHE A 74 -4.28 -10.40 -6.76
CA PHE A 74 -4.27 -9.02 -6.24
C PHE A 74 -5.61 -8.34 -6.45
N GLY A 75 -5.89 -7.30 -5.66
CA GLY A 75 -7.12 -6.50 -5.74
C GLY A 75 -8.27 -6.99 -4.84
N LEU A 76 -8.15 -8.16 -4.21
CA LEU A 76 -9.20 -8.75 -3.36
C LEU A 76 -9.63 -7.88 -2.18
N ALA A 77 -8.74 -7.02 -1.67
CA ALA A 77 -9.09 -6.14 -0.55
C ALA A 77 -10.15 -5.09 -0.95
N ASN A 78 -10.28 -4.80 -2.25
CA ASN A 78 -11.26 -3.86 -2.81
C ASN A 78 -12.62 -4.53 -3.13
N LEU A 79 -12.86 -5.74 -2.60
CA LEU A 79 -14.20 -6.37 -2.59
C LEU A 79 -15.16 -5.68 -1.62
N THR A 80 -14.65 -4.83 -0.73
CA THR A 80 -15.43 -4.04 0.22
C THR A 80 -15.24 -2.55 -0.07
N ASP A 81 -15.91 -1.69 0.69
CA ASP A 81 -15.73 -0.23 0.62
C ASP A 81 -14.35 0.24 1.14
N ILE A 82 -13.49 -0.69 1.58
CA ILE A 82 -12.09 -0.41 1.91
C ILE A 82 -11.28 -0.38 0.61
N TYR A 83 -10.78 0.80 0.26
CA TYR A 83 -10.05 1.00 -0.99
C TYR A 83 -8.52 1.00 -0.79
N PHE A 84 -7.86 0.01 -1.38
CA PHE A 84 -6.41 -0.04 -1.53
C PHE A 84 -6.03 0.47 -2.93
N ASN A 85 -5.27 1.56 -2.96
CA ASN A 85 -4.86 2.25 -4.18
C ASN A 85 -3.43 1.92 -4.66
N ASP A 86 -2.86 0.84 -4.13
CA ASP A 86 -1.55 0.34 -4.57
C ASP A 86 -1.62 -0.12 -6.04
N TYR A 87 -0.46 -0.26 -6.67
CA TYR A 87 -0.40 -0.70 -8.07
C TYR A 87 0.65 -1.79 -8.27
N LEU A 88 0.51 -2.54 -9.35
CA LEU A 88 1.47 -3.56 -9.74
C LEU A 88 2.33 -3.05 -10.90
N LYS A 89 3.60 -3.46 -10.94
CA LYS A 89 4.47 -3.28 -12.10
C LYS A 89 5.00 -4.64 -12.53
N THR A 90 4.87 -4.99 -13.80
CA THR A 90 5.42 -6.25 -14.32
C THR A 90 6.96 -6.20 -14.29
N VAL A 91 7.58 -7.26 -13.78
CA VAL A 91 9.05 -7.38 -13.66
C VAL A 91 9.59 -8.25 -14.80
N THR A 92 8.87 -9.31 -15.14
CA THR A 92 9.12 -10.17 -16.30
C THR A 92 7.96 -10.03 -17.29
N PRO A 93 8.03 -10.64 -18.49
CA PRO A 93 6.82 -10.87 -19.26
C PRO A 93 5.82 -11.65 -18.40
N CYS A 94 4.56 -11.23 -18.43
CA CYS A 94 3.50 -11.80 -17.60
C CYS A 94 2.31 -12.20 -18.46
N LEU A 95 1.68 -13.32 -18.09
CA LEU A 95 0.31 -13.62 -18.50
C LEU A 95 -0.60 -13.24 -17.34
N THR A 96 -1.49 -12.27 -17.57
CA THR A 96 -2.39 -11.74 -16.54
C THR A 96 -3.84 -11.99 -16.90
N GLY A 97 -4.67 -12.35 -15.92
CA GLY A 97 -6.13 -12.29 -16.02
C GLY A 97 -6.66 -11.07 -15.27
N MET A 98 -7.68 -10.40 -15.79
CA MET A 98 -8.35 -9.29 -15.12
C MET A 98 -9.84 -9.57 -14.95
N LEU A 99 -10.39 -9.25 -13.78
CA LEU A 99 -11.83 -9.26 -13.47
C LEU A 99 -12.20 -7.99 -12.69
N THR A 100 -13.46 -7.57 -12.77
CA THR A 100 -13.98 -6.59 -11.81
C THR A 100 -14.18 -7.23 -10.44
N THR A 101 -14.12 -6.44 -9.38
CA THR A 101 -14.40 -6.95 -8.02
C THR A 101 -15.81 -7.51 -7.89
N ALA A 102 -16.80 -6.95 -8.59
CA ALA A 102 -18.16 -7.47 -8.65
C ALA A 102 -18.23 -8.89 -9.25
N GLN A 103 -17.48 -9.18 -10.31
CA GLN A 103 -17.40 -10.53 -10.88
C GLN A 103 -16.74 -11.51 -9.91
N VAL A 104 -15.66 -11.07 -9.25
CA VAL A 104 -14.99 -11.89 -8.22
C VAL A 104 -15.96 -12.20 -7.08
N GLU A 105 -16.69 -11.21 -6.57
CA GLU A 105 -17.68 -11.41 -5.50
C GLU A 105 -18.76 -12.42 -5.89
N ALA A 106 -19.30 -12.32 -7.12
CA ALA A 106 -20.28 -13.27 -7.63
C ALA A 106 -19.73 -14.71 -7.62
N VAL A 107 -18.52 -14.92 -8.17
CA VAL A 107 -17.88 -16.24 -8.19
C VAL A 107 -17.64 -16.78 -6.78
N ILE A 108 -17.16 -15.92 -5.86
CA ILE A 108 -16.93 -16.30 -4.46
C ILE A 108 -18.24 -16.74 -3.79
N LYS A 109 -19.33 -16.00 -4.02
CA LYS A 109 -20.64 -16.30 -3.45
C LYS A 109 -21.23 -17.59 -4.00
N GLU A 110 -21.25 -17.75 -5.32
CA GLU A 110 -21.83 -18.91 -6.02
C GLU A 110 -21.15 -20.23 -5.62
N ASN A 111 -19.82 -20.19 -5.40
CA ASN A 111 -19.03 -21.38 -5.09
C ASN A 111 -18.75 -21.55 -3.58
N GLY A 112 -19.32 -20.70 -2.72
CA GLY A 112 -19.12 -20.79 -1.27
C GLY A 112 -17.68 -20.58 -0.80
N LEU A 113 -16.91 -19.73 -1.50
CA LEU A 113 -15.45 -19.63 -1.35
C LEU A 113 -14.99 -18.68 -0.23
N TRP A 114 -15.90 -18.08 0.54
CA TRP A 114 -15.54 -17.13 1.61
C TRP A 114 -14.56 -17.70 2.63
N GLY A 115 -14.64 -19.00 2.94
CA GLY A 115 -13.69 -19.69 3.82
C GLY A 115 -12.29 -19.84 3.22
N LEU A 116 -12.18 -19.98 1.90
CA LEU A 116 -10.90 -20.03 1.18
C LEU A 116 -10.31 -18.63 1.03
N LEU A 117 -11.15 -17.65 0.67
CA LEU A 117 -10.79 -16.25 0.56
C LEU A 117 -10.27 -15.70 1.89
N SER A 118 -10.92 -16.00 3.02
CA SER A 118 -10.47 -15.53 4.34
C SER A 118 -9.10 -16.07 4.71
N LYS A 119 -8.84 -17.37 4.47
CA LYS A 119 -7.50 -17.98 4.65
C LYS A 119 -6.44 -17.30 3.76
N HIS A 120 -6.79 -17.01 2.50
CA HIS A 120 -5.93 -16.28 1.59
C HIS A 120 -5.58 -14.88 2.13
N LEU A 121 -6.60 -14.11 2.53
CA LEU A 121 -6.42 -12.75 3.06
C LEU A 121 -5.62 -12.75 4.36
N MET A 122 -5.85 -13.70 5.27
CA MET A 122 -5.06 -13.84 6.51
C MET A 122 -3.59 -14.15 6.23
N PHE A 123 -3.30 -14.99 5.24
CA PHE A 123 -1.92 -15.23 4.81
C PHE A 123 -1.28 -13.96 4.26
N VAL A 124 -1.98 -13.23 3.38
CA VAL A 124 -1.49 -11.98 2.81
C VAL A 124 -1.26 -10.94 3.91
N TYR A 125 -2.20 -10.80 4.85
CA TYR A 125 -2.08 -9.91 6.00
C TYR A 125 -0.87 -10.23 6.88
N ASN A 126 -0.69 -11.50 7.25
CA ASN A 126 0.48 -11.93 8.04
C ASN A 126 1.79 -11.59 7.31
N ARG A 127 1.84 -11.81 5.99
CA ARG A 127 3.02 -11.48 5.19
C ARG A 127 3.25 -9.97 5.13
N LEU A 128 2.19 -9.17 4.95
CA LEU A 128 2.29 -7.72 4.96
C LEU A 128 2.84 -7.23 6.30
N TYR A 129 2.29 -7.72 7.40
CA TYR A 129 2.69 -7.33 8.75
C TYR A 129 4.15 -7.71 9.07
N ASN A 130 4.59 -8.92 8.73
CA ASN A 130 5.91 -9.42 9.11
C ASN A 130 7.04 -9.07 8.13
N ASN A 131 6.74 -8.90 6.84
CA ASN A 131 7.75 -8.86 5.79
C ASN A 131 7.70 -7.59 4.91
N VAL A 132 6.62 -6.81 4.94
CA VAL A 132 6.42 -5.69 4.01
C VAL A 132 6.25 -4.37 4.75
N MET A 133 5.51 -4.36 5.86
CA MET A 133 5.58 -3.27 6.81
C MET A 133 7.03 -3.15 7.26
N PRO A 134 7.61 -1.93 7.24
CA PRO A 134 9.01 -1.77 7.57
C PRO A 134 9.29 -2.41 8.94
N GLN A 135 10.24 -3.34 8.98
CA GLN A 135 10.72 -3.96 10.23
C GLN A 135 11.42 -2.95 11.17
N GLY A 136 11.48 -1.67 10.79
CA GLY A 136 11.96 -0.57 11.62
C GLY A 136 10.82 0.40 11.93
N ALA A 137 10.77 0.90 13.16
CA ALA A 137 9.92 2.02 13.52
C ALA A 137 10.11 3.16 12.51
N PRO A 138 9.02 3.87 12.10
CA PRO A 138 9.14 5.01 11.20
C PRO A 138 10.21 5.97 11.74
N THR A 139 11.05 6.48 10.85
CA THR A 139 12.06 7.46 11.23
C THR A 139 11.38 8.68 11.84
N ALA A 140 12.11 9.43 12.67
CA ALA A 140 11.59 10.65 13.27
C ALA A 140 11.02 11.63 12.22
N TYR A 141 11.66 11.70 11.05
CA TYR A 141 11.17 12.48 9.93
C TYR A 141 9.84 11.97 9.39
N GLU A 142 9.71 10.67 9.12
CA GLU A 142 8.46 10.09 8.59
C GLU A 142 7.30 10.30 9.56
N MET A 143 7.54 10.13 10.86
CA MET A 143 6.55 10.42 11.90
C MET A 143 6.12 11.89 11.86
N ILE A 144 7.08 12.83 11.81
CA ILE A 144 6.80 14.27 11.74
C ILE A 144 6.05 14.63 10.46
N ARG A 145 6.49 14.13 9.31
CA ARG A 145 5.86 14.35 8.00
C ARG A 145 4.40 13.92 8.02
N GLN A 146 4.10 12.73 8.55
CA GLN A 146 2.73 12.24 8.68
C GLN A 146 1.88 13.12 9.59
N GLN A 147 2.41 13.56 10.74
CA GLN A 147 1.68 14.43 11.65
C GLN A 147 1.48 15.85 11.10
N LEU A 148 2.41 16.39 10.31
CA LEU A 148 2.23 17.68 9.64
C LEU A 148 1.11 17.63 8.61
N ILE A 149 1.03 16.55 7.83
CA ILE A 149 -0.07 16.34 6.87
C ILE A 149 -1.40 16.27 7.61
N LYS A 150 -1.47 15.50 8.71
CA LYS A 150 -2.67 15.41 9.54
C LYS A 150 -3.05 16.76 10.15
N LEU A 151 -2.09 17.51 10.68
CA LEU A 151 -2.32 18.84 11.25
C LEU A 151 -2.87 19.83 10.20
N MET A 152 -2.44 19.73 8.95
CA MET A 152 -2.95 20.58 7.86
C MET A 152 -4.40 20.24 7.48
N ASP A 153 -4.83 19.01 7.73
CA ASP A 153 -6.19 18.51 7.47
C ASP A 153 -7.16 18.81 8.64
N GLU A 154 -6.65 19.22 9.81
CA GLU A 154 -7.48 19.66 10.94
C GLU A 154 -8.13 21.02 10.64
N ASP A 155 -9.25 21.29 11.33
CA ASP A 155 -9.92 22.59 11.28
C ASP A 155 -8.97 23.75 11.57
N GLU A 156 -9.13 24.84 10.83
CA GLU A 156 -8.26 26.02 10.95
C GLU A 156 -8.23 26.60 12.38
N SER A 157 -9.37 26.59 13.07
CA SER A 157 -9.47 27.03 14.47
C SER A 157 -8.60 26.20 15.40
N TYR A 158 -8.55 24.88 15.21
CA TYR A 158 -7.72 23.97 15.98
C TYR A 158 -6.24 24.10 15.62
N ARG A 159 -5.92 24.13 14.32
CA ARG A 159 -4.55 24.32 13.81
C ARG A 159 -3.94 25.63 14.30
N ASN A 160 -4.74 26.69 14.43
CA ASN A 160 -4.32 27.94 15.03
C ASN A 160 -4.24 27.89 16.56
N ALA A 161 -4.88 26.96 17.25
CA ALA A 161 -4.80 26.88 18.72
C ALA A 161 -3.57 26.11 19.24
N ILE A 162 -2.87 25.35 18.38
CA ILE A 162 -1.78 24.44 18.78
C ILE A 162 -0.50 24.71 17.98
N THR A 163 0.66 24.53 18.62
CA THR A 163 1.94 24.55 17.89
C THR A 163 2.14 23.22 17.16
N ALA A 164 2.81 23.27 16.01
CA ALA A 164 3.17 22.08 15.25
C ALA A 164 3.98 21.09 16.11
N GLU A 165 4.94 21.60 16.89
CA GLU A 165 5.74 20.78 17.81
C GLU A 165 4.87 20.05 18.84
N ARG A 166 3.93 20.74 19.50
CA ARG A 166 3.08 20.14 20.51
C ARG A 166 2.18 19.06 19.92
N TYR A 167 1.53 19.34 18.79
CA TYR A 167 0.67 18.37 18.09
C TYR A 167 1.44 17.08 17.75
N ILE A 168 2.65 17.24 17.21
CA ILE A 168 3.53 16.11 16.86
C ILE A 168 3.93 15.33 18.11
N ARG A 169 4.36 16.02 19.17
CA ARG A 169 4.85 15.38 20.39
C ARG A 169 3.74 14.65 21.16
N GLU A 170 2.51 15.13 21.12
CA GLU A 170 1.37 14.43 21.74
C GLU A 170 1.01 13.13 21.01
N LYS A 171 1.38 12.99 19.73
CA LYS A 171 1.04 11.84 18.87
C LYS A 171 2.24 10.95 18.51
N THR A 172 3.42 11.23 19.08
CA THR A 172 4.66 10.49 18.82
C THR A 172 5.48 10.35 20.10
N GLN A 173 6.44 9.43 20.12
CA GLN A 173 7.40 9.30 21.23
C GLN A 173 8.68 10.13 20.99
N LEU A 174 8.62 11.12 20.11
CA LEU A 174 9.78 11.92 19.75
C LEU A 174 10.10 12.94 20.83
N SER A 175 11.39 13.17 21.06
CA SER A 175 11.84 14.25 21.91
C SER A 175 11.51 15.61 21.28
N ARG A 176 11.23 16.60 22.13
CA ARG A 176 10.99 17.98 21.69
C ARG A 176 12.14 18.53 20.83
N SER A 177 13.39 18.24 21.21
CA SER A 177 14.57 18.66 20.43
C SER A 177 14.64 17.98 19.06
N GLY A 178 14.29 16.69 18.98
CA GLY A 178 14.22 15.96 17.72
C GLY A 178 13.16 16.52 16.77
N VAL A 179 11.98 16.85 17.30
CA VAL A 179 10.89 17.49 16.53
C VAL A 179 11.31 18.87 16.05
N MET A 180 11.81 19.72 16.95
CA MET A 180 12.22 21.09 16.62
C MET A 180 13.34 21.14 15.57
N ARG A 181 14.32 20.23 15.64
CA ARG A 181 15.40 20.15 14.64
C ARG A 181 14.84 19.94 13.24
N ILE A 182 13.98 18.93 13.07
CA ILE A 182 13.40 18.61 11.76
C ILE A 182 12.45 19.72 11.29
N LEU A 183 11.65 20.31 12.17
CA LEU A 183 10.81 21.46 11.81
C LEU A 183 11.63 22.66 11.36
N ALA A 184 12.77 22.94 12.01
CA ALA A 184 13.67 24.02 11.61
C ALA A 184 14.29 23.75 10.24
N ASP A 185 14.74 22.52 9.97
CA ASP A 185 15.27 22.15 8.66
C ASP A 185 14.20 22.25 7.57
N LEU A 186 12.97 21.82 7.88
CA LEU A 186 11.85 21.91 6.95
C LEU A 186 11.45 23.36 6.63
N LYS A 187 11.45 24.23 7.65
CA LYS A 187 11.21 25.66 7.49
C LYS A 187 12.33 26.31 6.67
N THR A 188 13.59 26.01 6.98
CA THR A 188 14.75 26.56 6.28
C THR A 188 14.79 26.13 4.82
N GLY A 189 14.40 24.89 4.53
CA GLY A 189 14.27 24.38 3.16
C GLY A 189 13.03 24.88 2.40
N GLY A 190 12.19 25.72 3.02
CA GLY A 190 10.96 26.25 2.40
C GLY A 190 9.86 25.20 2.19
N PHE A 191 9.98 24.03 2.82
CA PHE A 191 9.01 22.94 2.67
C PHE A 191 7.71 23.19 3.43
N ILE A 192 7.78 23.95 4.53
CA ILE A 192 6.65 24.36 5.37
C ILE A 192 6.79 25.83 5.79
N GLU A 193 5.66 26.46 6.07
CA GLU A 193 5.59 27.81 6.65
C GLU A 193 5.06 27.71 8.08
N ILE A 194 5.80 28.27 9.03
CA ILE A 194 5.47 28.29 10.45
C ILE A 194 5.59 29.71 10.99
N GLU A 195 4.51 30.19 11.61
CA GLU A 195 4.39 31.47 12.30
C GLU A 195 4.02 31.23 13.76
N ASP A 196 4.76 31.82 14.71
CA ASP A 196 4.57 31.61 16.15
C ASP A 196 4.46 30.12 16.57
N GLY A 197 5.18 29.25 15.86
CA GLY A 197 5.16 27.80 16.09
C GLY A 197 3.95 27.06 15.51
N ARG A 198 3.02 27.75 14.85
CA ARG A 198 1.82 27.21 14.23
C ARG A 198 2.05 26.92 12.75
N LEU A 199 1.52 25.80 12.27
CA LEU A 199 1.68 25.40 10.87
C LEU A 199 0.72 26.22 10.00
N VAL A 200 1.26 27.09 9.13
CA VAL A 200 0.47 27.94 8.23
C VAL A 200 0.22 27.24 6.90
N LYS A 201 1.26 26.61 6.35
CA LYS A 201 1.21 26.00 5.01
C LYS A 201 2.23 24.88 4.86
N ILE A 202 1.90 23.91 4.00
CA ILE A 202 2.83 22.90 3.48
C ILE A 202 3.02 23.20 1.99
N ASN A 203 4.28 23.42 1.58
CA ASN A 203 4.63 23.65 0.18
C ASN A 203 4.86 22.32 -0.54
N LYS A 204 5.91 21.59 -0.15
CA LYS A 204 6.21 20.24 -0.68
C LYS A 204 7.10 19.48 0.28
N LEU A 205 6.55 18.54 1.04
CA LEU A 205 7.38 17.71 1.93
C LEU A 205 8.22 16.72 1.11
N PRO A 206 9.54 16.61 1.35
CA PRO A 206 10.37 15.57 0.75
C PRO A 206 9.80 14.16 0.95
N ALA A 207 10.11 13.26 0.02
CA ALA A 207 9.77 11.84 0.20
C ALA A 207 10.74 11.14 1.17
N ARG A 208 11.96 11.68 1.32
CA ARG A 208 13.03 11.18 2.19
C ARG A 208 13.83 12.35 2.76
N TYR A 209 14.36 12.19 3.97
CA TYR A 209 15.17 13.14 4.73
C TYR A 209 16.51 12.49 5.07
#